data_AF-A0A939XT07-F1
#
_entry.id   AF-A0A939XT07-F1
#
_cell.length_a   1.000
_cell.length_b   1.000
_cell.length_c   1.000
_cell.angle_alpha   90.00
_cell.angle_beta   90.00
_cell.angle_gamma   90.00
#
_symmetry.space_group_name_H-M   'P 1'
#
loop_
_entity.id
_entity.type
_entity.pdbx_description
1 polymer ?
#
loop_
_entity_poly.entity_id
_entity_poly.type
_entity_poly.pdbx_seq_one_letter_code
_entity_poly.pdbx_strand_id
1 'polypeptide(L)'
;MKRQLTLRNLLFVCIFLVALALTIMIFHNFRETLQPPLPDPRPKDIDLSLKEVVLTSTQEETSSWQLNAESADFNLQSKSGKLKNIRMIFFNAEKGNMELTADAGEVEGET
;
A
#
# COMPACT_ATOMS: atom_id res chain seq x y z
N MET A 1 -53.30 16.75 28.60
CA MET A 1 -52.05 16.22 29.19
C MET A 1 -50.91 17.21 28.92
N LYS A 2 -50.54 18.04 29.91
CA LYS A 2 -49.46 19.04 29.75
C LYS A 2 -48.13 18.32 29.94
N ARG A 3 -47.42 18.07 28.84
CA ARG A 3 -46.08 17.46 28.84
C ARG A 3 -45.12 18.48 29.44
N GLN A 4 -44.74 18.30 30.71
CA GLN A 4 -43.70 19.12 31.32
C GLN A 4 -42.38 18.72 30.66
N LEU A 5 -41.91 19.53 29.71
CA LEU A 5 -40.56 19.44 29.17
C LEU A 5 -39.61 19.94 30.26
N THR A 6 -39.27 19.06 31.19
CA THR A 6 -38.20 19.32 32.15
C THR A 6 -36.90 19.40 31.38
N LEU A 7 -36.03 20.37 31.69
CA LEU A 7 -34.73 20.55 31.03
C LEU A 7 -33.91 19.24 30.94
N ARG A 8 -34.09 18.36 31.94
CA ARG A 8 -33.54 17.00 31.96
C ARG A 8 -34.01 16.11 30.80
N ASN A 9 -35.29 16.15 30.44
CA ASN A 9 -35.82 15.39 29.30
C ASN A 9 -35.35 15.98 27.96
N LEU A 10 -35.16 17.29 27.88
CA LEU A 10 -34.56 17.93 26.69
C LEU A 10 -33.13 17.44 26.49
N LEU A 11 -32.35 17.34 27.57
CA LEU A 11 -30.99 16.82 27.56
C LEU A 11 -30.93 15.37 27.09
N PHE A 12 -31.82 14.50 27.59
CA PHE A 12 -31.91 13.11 27.12
C PHE A 12 -32.24 13.02 25.63
N VAL A 13 -33.16 13.85 25.14
CA VAL A 13 -33.53 13.88 23.71
C VAL A 13 -32.35 14.36 22.85
N CYS A 14 -31.61 15.38 23.29
CA CYS A 14 -30.41 15.85 22.58
C CYS A 14 -29.34 14.76 22.51
N ILE A 15 -29.04 14.08 23.62
CA ILE A 15 -28.06 12.99 23.65
C ILE A 15 -28.50 11.85 22.71
N PHE A 16 -29.78 11.50 22.74
CA PHE A 16 -30.33 10.47 21.87
C PHE A 16 -30.22 10.84 20.39
N LEU A 17 -30.52 12.10 20.02
CA LEU A 17 -30.38 12.59 18.66
C LEU A 17 -28.93 12.56 18.17
N VAL A 18 -27.97 12.94 19.02
CA VAL A 18 -26.54 12.89 18.68
C VAL A 18 -26.07 11.45 18.48
N ALA A 19 -26.48 10.53 19.36
CA ALA A 19 -26.16 9.11 19.21
C ALA A 19 -26.77 8.51 17.93
N LEU A 20 -28.01 8.90 17.60
CA LEU A 20 -28.67 8.46 16.38
C LEU A 20 -27.98 9.02 15.12
N ALA A 21 -27.57 10.28 15.13
CA ALA A 21 -26.85 10.88 14.01
C ALA A 21 -25.49 10.19 13.79
N LEU A 22 -24.76 9.88 14.87
CA LEU A 22 -23.48 9.16 14.80
C LEU A 22 -23.65 7.75 14.23
N THR A 23 -24.65 7.00 14.68
CA THR A 23 -24.91 5.66 14.16
C THR A 23 -25.26 5.66 12.68
N ILE A 24 -26.06 6.63 12.21
CA ILE A 24 -26.38 6.81 10.79
C ILE A 24 -25.12 7.15 9.99
N MET A 25 -24.28 8.06 10.49
CA MET A 25 -23.04 8.45 9.83
C MET A 25 -22.07 7.27 9.69
N ILE A 26 -21.93 6.47 10.75
CA ILE A 26 -21.12 5.24 10.72
C ILE A 26 -21.69 4.28 9.67
N PHE A 27 -23.00 4.04 9.66
CA PHE A 27 -23.60 3.13 8.70
C PHE A 27 -23.45 3.59 7.24
N HIS A 28 -23.56 4.89 6.99
CA HIS A 28 -23.36 5.47 5.66
C HIS A 28 -21.89 5.39 5.23
N ASN A 29 -20.96 5.75 6.12
CA ASN A 29 -19.53 5.71 5.84
C ASN A 29 -19.02 4.26 5.64
N PHE A 30 -19.55 3.30 6.42
CA PHE A 30 -19.23 1.88 6.25
C PHE A 30 -19.80 1.29 4.96
N ARG A 31 -20.95 1.76 4.49
CA ARG A 31 -21.48 1.34 3.18
C ARG A 31 -20.58 1.78 2.02
N GLU A 32 -19.95 2.94 2.11
CA GLU A 32 -18.98 3.40 1.10
C GLU A 32 -17.64 2.65 1.17
N THR A 33 -17.31 2.02 2.31
CA THR A 33 -16.09 1.20 2.49
C THR A 33 -16.29 -0.29 2.24
N LEU A 34 -17.51 -0.77 2.01
CA LEU A 34 -17.82 -2.20 1.89
C LEU A 34 -17.58 -2.80 0.50
N GLN A 35 -17.20 -2.00 -0.48
CA GLN A 35 -16.75 -2.51 -1.77
C GLN A 35 -15.58 -1.66 -2.24
N PRO A 36 -14.35 -1.90 -1.73
CA PRO A 36 -13.20 -1.61 -2.55
C PRO A 36 -13.48 -2.27 -3.91
N PRO A 37 -13.39 -1.53 -5.03
CA PRO A 37 -13.57 -2.13 -6.34
C PRO A 37 -12.71 -3.39 -6.38
N LEU A 38 -13.30 -4.51 -6.84
CA LEU A 38 -12.53 -5.72 -7.08
C LEU A 38 -11.28 -5.30 -7.85
N PRO A 39 -10.07 -5.66 -7.39
CA PRO A 39 -8.87 -5.26 -8.10
C PRO A 39 -9.03 -5.71 -9.55
N ASP A 40 -8.69 -4.82 -10.48
CA ASP A 40 -8.74 -5.12 -11.90
C ASP A 40 -8.10 -6.50 -12.16
N PRO A 41 -8.66 -7.30 -13.07
CA PRO A 41 -8.11 -8.60 -13.38
C PRO A 41 -6.64 -8.42 -13.77
N ARG A 42 -5.75 -8.90 -12.89
CA ARG A 42 -4.31 -8.89 -13.14
C ARG A 42 -4.05 -9.64 -14.44
N PRO A 43 -3.08 -9.20 -15.27
CA PRO A 43 -2.63 -9.97 -16.42
C PRO A 43 -2.34 -11.40 -15.98
N LYS A 44 -2.82 -12.39 -16.76
CA LYS A 44 -2.75 -13.83 -16.39
C LYS A 44 -1.32 -14.33 -16.12
N ASP A 45 -0.32 -13.58 -16.57
CA ASP A 45 1.10 -13.92 -16.47
C ASP A 45 1.81 -13.21 -15.31
N ILE A 46 1.08 -12.64 -14.34
CA ILE A 46 1.66 -11.97 -13.16
C ILE A 46 1.07 -12.57 -11.89
N ASP A 47 1.87 -13.34 -11.19
CA ASP A 47 1.49 -13.98 -9.92
C ASP A 47 1.59 -12.99 -8.75
N LEU A 48 2.62 -12.14 -8.76
CA LEU A 48 2.91 -11.20 -7.68
C LEU A 48 3.16 -9.80 -8.28
N SER A 49 2.48 -8.79 -7.74
CA SER A 49 2.73 -7.39 -8.10
C SER A 49 3.00 -6.60 -6.82
N LEU A 50 4.15 -5.96 -6.75
CA LEU A 50 4.63 -5.18 -5.63
C LEU A 50 4.75 -3.71 -6.03
N LYS A 51 4.38 -2.82 -5.11
CA LYS A 51 4.67 -1.39 -5.21
C LYS A 51 5.76 -1.02 -4.23
N GLU A 52 6.58 -0.04 -4.59
CA GLU A 52 7.66 0.51 -3.75
C GLU A 52 8.62 -0.58 -3.27
N VAL A 53 9.31 -1.22 -4.22
CA VAL A 53 10.24 -2.32 -3.92
C VAL A 53 11.60 -1.76 -3.56
N VAL A 54 12.11 -2.15 -2.38
CA VAL A 54 13.48 -1.88 -1.93
C VAL A 54 14.16 -3.20 -1.63
N LEU A 55 15.21 -3.51 -2.37
CA LEU A 55 16.07 -4.68 -2.20
C LEU A 55 17.46 -4.22 -1.81
N THR A 56 18.01 -4.79 -0.76
CA THR A 56 19.38 -4.50 -0.31
C THR A 56 20.15 -5.81 -0.20
N SER A 57 21.41 -5.80 -0.65
CA SER A 57 22.34 -6.88 -0.39
C SER A 57 23.44 -6.39 0.53
N THR A 58 23.72 -7.18 1.55
CA THR A 58 24.75 -6.92 2.55
C THR A 58 25.77 -8.04 2.48
N GLN A 59 27.04 -7.71 2.29
CA GLN A 59 28.15 -8.65 2.42
C GLN A 59 29.03 -8.16 3.57
N GLU A 60 29.31 -9.04 4.53
CA GLU A 60 30.29 -8.80 5.60
C GLU A 60 30.14 -7.41 6.26
N GLU A 61 28.93 -7.14 6.77
CA GLU A 61 28.55 -5.89 7.49
C GLU A 61 28.48 -4.60 6.65
N THR A 62 28.80 -4.65 5.36
CA THR A 62 28.65 -3.50 4.44
C THR A 62 27.60 -3.78 3.37
N SER A 63 26.71 -2.82 3.12
CA SER A 63 25.73 -2.92 2.02
C SER A 63 26.52 -2.90 0.71
N SER A 64 26.42 -3.95 -0.11
CA SER A 64 27.12 -4.03 -1.40
C SER A 64 26.32 -3.33 -2.49
N TRP A 65 24.99 -3.44 -2.46
CA TRP A 65 24.10 -2.72 -3.35
C TRP A 65 22.68 -2.53 -2.78
N GLN A 66 21.98 -1.53 -3.30
CA GLN A 66 20.55 -1.27 -3.05
C GLN A 66 19.84 -1.04 -4.38
N LEU A 67 18.71 -1.72 -4.59
CA LEU A 67 17.81 -1.53 -5.72
C LEU A 67 16.47 -1.00 -5.21
N ASN A 68 16.05 0.14 -5.76
CA ASN A 68 14.73 0.72 -5.54
C ASN A 68 13.96 0.68 -6.86
N ALA A 69 12.70 0.26 -6.84
CA ALA A 69 11.81 0.29 -7.98
C ALA A 69 10.41 0.76 -7.56
N GLU A 70 9.74 1.53 -8.42
CA GLU A 70 8.38 1.99 -8.16
C GLU A 70 7.38 0.84 -8.16
N SER A 71 7.56 -0.12 -9.06
CA SER A 71 6.78 -1.36 -9.09
C SER A 71 7.59 -2.53 -9.62
N ALA A 72 7.22 -3.73 -9.19
CA ALA A 72 7.74 -4.98 -9.72
C ALA A 72 6.62 -6.01 -9.90
N ASP A 73 6.54 -6.56 -11.10
CA ASP A 73 5.61 -7.61 -11.47
C ASP A 73 6.38 -8.92 -11.70
N PHE A 74 6.11 -9.94 -10.90
CA PHE A 74 6.77 -11.25 -10.96
C PHE A 74 5.84 -12.35 -11.44
N ASN A 75 6.37 -13.18 -12.32
CA ASN A 75 5.80 -14.45 -12.74
C ASN A 75 6.61 -15.58 -12.09
N LEU A 76 5.95 -16.35 -11.23
CA LEU A 76 6.56 -17.45 -10.49
C LEU A 76 6.75 -18.69 -11.36
N GLN A 77 5.94 -18.86 -12.42
CA GLN A 77 6.10 -19.97 -13.37
C GLN A 77 7.35 -19.80 -14.24
N SER A 78 7.60 -18.59 -14.76
CA SER A 78 8.78 -18.29 -15.58
C SER A 78 9.99 -17.83 -14.77
N LYS A 79 9.86 -17.70 -13.43
CA LYS A 79 10.87 -17.09 -12.55
C LYS A 79 11.38 -15.72 -13.07
N SER A 80 10.54 -14.96 -13.78
CA SER A 80 10.92 -13.66 -14.33
C SER A 80 10.16 -12.52 -13.66
N GLY A 81 10.79 -11.35 -13.62
CA GLY A 81 10.24 -10.15 -13.01
C GLY A 81 10.46 -8.92 -13.88
N LYS A 82 9.44 -8.08 -14.03
CA LYS A 82 9.52 -6.78 -14.70
C LYS A 82 9.48 -5.68 -13.67
N LEU A 83 10.45 -4.79 -13.72
CA LEU A 83 10.59 -3.66 -12.81
C LEU A 83 10.38 -2.34 -13.56
N LYS A 84 9.81 -1.35 -12.88
CA LYS A 84 9.63 0.01 -13.41
C LYS A 84 10.32 1.04 -12.53
N ASN A 85 10.88 2.06 -13.19
CA ASN A 85 11.48 3.23 -12.57
C ASN A 85 12.52 2.84 -11.51
N ILE A 86 13.58 2.21 -12.00
CA ILE A 86 14.62 1.54 -11.22
C ILE A 86 15.72 2.53 -10.89
N ARG A 87 16.18 2.48 -9.63
CA ARG A 87 17.39 3.13 -9.14
C ARG A 87 18.20 2.11 -8.36
N MET A 88 19.35 1.73 -8.91
CA MET A 88 20.32 0.86 -8.26
C MET A 88 21.53 1.65 -7.81
N ILE A 89 21.97 1.45 -6.58
CA ILE A 89 23.14 2.07 -5.98
C ILE A 89 24.11 0.95 -5.62
N PHE A 90 25.31 0.98 -6.18
CA PHE A 90 26.43 0.14 -5.79
C PHE A 90 27.31 0.93 -4.84
N PHE A 91 27.52 0.41 -3.64
CA PHE A 91 28.34 1.07 -2.64
C PHE A 91 29.79 0.58 -2.76
N ASN A 92 30.73 1.51 -2.85
CA ASN A 92 32.15 1.19 -2.87
C ASN A 92 32.94 2.25 -2.09
N ALA A 93 33.56 1.84 -0.99
CA ALA A 93 34.29 2.74 -0.10
C ALA A 93 35.55 3.35 -0.75
N GLU A 94 36.18 2.66 -1.69
CA GLU A 94 37.43 3.09 -2.34
C GLU A 94 37.19 3.93 -3.59
N LYS A 95 36.16 3.59 -4.37
CA LYS A 95 35.88 4.18 -5.69
C LYS A 95 34.71 5.15 -5.72
N GLY A 96 34.00 5.29 -4.60
CA GLY A 96 32.74 6.04 -4.52
C GLY A 96 31.56 5.23 -5.04
N ASN A 97 30.35 5.71 -4.72
CA ASN A 97 29.12 5.01 -5.08
C ASN A 97 28.80 5.20 -6.56
N MET A 98 28.29 4.14 -7.19
CA MET A 98 27.81 4.18 -8.56
C MET A 98 26.28 4.07 -8.56
N GLU A 99 25.61 4.96 -9.30
CA GLU A 99 24.16 4.94 -9.46
C GLU A 99 23.80 4.54 -10.89
N LEU A 100 22.89 3.56 -11.01
CA LEU A 100 22.30 3.13 -12.27
C LEU A 100 20.79 3.38 -12.21
N THR A 101 20.26 4.12 -13.18
CA THR A 101 18.83 4.39 -13.30
C THR A 101 18.30 3.88 -14.62
N ALA A 102 17.05 3.38 -14.61
CA ALA A 102 16.38 2.88 -15.81
C ALA A 102 14.87 3.00 -15.68
N ASP A 103 14.17 3.33 -16.76
CA ASP A 103 12.71 3.42 -16.77
C ASP A 103 12.05 2.03 -16.64
N ALA A 104 12.72 0.99 -17.15
CA ALA A 104 12.27 -0.39 -17.12
C ALA A 104 13.45 -1.35 -16.99
N GLY A 105 13.18 -2.53 -16.44
CA GLY A 105 14.16 -3.62 -16.33
C GLY A 105 13.48 -4.96 -16.19
N GLU A 106 14.24 -6.01 -16.49
CA GLU A 106 13.80 -7.39 -16.40
C GLU A 106 14.82 -8.19 -15.61
N VAL A 107 14.34 -9.08 -14.75
CA VAL A 107 15.15 -10.01 -13.97
C VAL A 107 14.70 -11.42 -14.25
N GLU A 108 15.65 -12.32 -14.45
CA GLU A 108 15.41 -13.75 -14.62
C GLU A 108 16.11 -14.48 -13.47
N GLY A 109 15.37 -15.33 -12.76
CA GLY A 109 15.95 -16.19 -11.74
C GLY A 109 16.66 -17.38 -12.38
N GLU A 110 17.91 -17.64 -11.99
CA GLU A 110 18.62 -18.85 -12.43
C GLU A 110 17.91 -20.12 -11.93
N THR A 111 17.93 -21.16 -12.78
CA THR A 111 17.25 -22.45 -12.56
C THR A 111 17.75 -23.20 -11.35
#